data_AF-A0A7W1SF53-F1
#
_entry.id   AF-A0A7W1SF53-F1
#
_cell.length_a   1.000
_cell.length_b   1.000
_cell.length_c   1.000
_cell.angle_alpha   90.00
_cell.angle_beta   90.00
_cell.angle_gamma   90.00
#
_symmetry.space_group_name_H-M   'P 1'
#
loop_
_entity.id
_entity.type
_entity.pdbx_description
1 polymer ?
#
loop_
_entity_poly.entity_id
_entity_poly.type
_entity_poly.pdbx_seq_one_letter_code
_entity_poly.pdbx_strand_id
1 'polypeptide(L)'
;MRTITLTNGSSVTLDGDLLTVLETLYMELTAKHELARTFEDMNREIQHLIEQMSDEERRQYLSESLFLNMVSYENERLGAYMKKLSETETEKG
;
A
#
# COMPACT_ATOMS: atom_id res chain seq x y z
N MET A 1 -4.63 13.76 -15.16
CA MET A 1 -4.80 12.39 -14.62
C MET A 1 -4.54 11.43 -15.76
N ARG A 2 -3.56 10.55 -15.59
CA ARG A 2 -3.14 9.56 -16.59
C ARG A 2 -3.63 8.19 -16.14
N THR A 3 -3.77 7.25 -17.06
CA THR A 3 -4.15 5.87 -16.76
C THR A 3 -3.06 4.91 -17.21
N ILE A 4 -2.80 3.88 -16.41
CA ILE A 4 -1.87 2.78 -16.68
C ILE A 4 -2.67 1.49 -16.82
N THR A 5 -2.25 0.61 -17.73
CA THR A 5 -2.88 -0.71 -17.91
C THR A 5 -2.07 -1.78 -17.20
N LEU A 6 -2.74 -2.52 -16.32
CA LEU A 6 -2.21 -3.68 -15.60
C LEU A 6 -2.07 -4.88 -16.54
N THR A 7 -1.33 -5.90 -16.11
CA THR A 7 -1.09 -7.12 -16.90
C THR A 7 -2.38 -7.88 -17.23
N ASN A 8 -3.42 -7.75 -16.41
CA ASN A 8 -4.73 -8.35 -16.64
C ASN A 8 -5.66 -7.50 -17.53
N GLY A 9 -5.17 -6.36 -18.05
CA GLY A 9 -5.95 -5.44 -18.88
C GLY A 9 -6.77 -4.40 -18.10
N SER A 10 -6.84 -4.50 -16.78
CA SER A 10 -7.49 -3.49 -15.93
C SER A 10 -6.71 -2.19 -15.90
N SER A 11 -7.39 -1.11 -15.56
CA SER A 11 -6.82 0.25 -15.60
C SER A 11 -6.63 0.82 -14.20
N VAL A 12 -5.48 1.44 -13.96
CA VAL A 12 -5.16 2.21 -12.74
C VAL A 12 -5.07 3.68 -13.10
N THR A 13 -5.78 4.52 -12.36
CA THR A 13 -5.68 5.97 -12.48
C THR A 13 -4.50 6.49 -11.67
N LEU A 14 -3.69 7.35 -12.28
CA LEU A 14 -2.64 8.12 -11.63
C LEU A 14 -3.13 9.55 -11.41
N ASP A 15 -3.66 9.80 -10.22
CA ASP A 15 -4.20 11.06 -9.73
C ASP A 15 -3.33 11.73 -8.64
N GLY A 16 -2.24 11.08 -8.25
CA GLY A 16 -1.36 11.49 -7.16
C GLY A 16 -1.72 10.88 -5.79
N ASP A 17 -2.83 10.15 -5.66
CA ASP A 17 -3.22 9.47 -4.42
C ASP A 17 -2.76 8.00 -4.45
N LEU A 18 -1.87 7.64 -3.54
CA LEU A 18 -1.35 6.27 -3.47
C LEU A 18 -2.45 5.27 -3.04
N LEU A 19 -3.43 5.68 -2.24
CA LEU A 19 -4.49 4.78 -1.78
C LEU A 19 -5.35 4.29 -2.95
N THR A 20 -5.64 5.16 -3.92
CA THR A 20 -6.38 4.78 -5.14
C THR A 20 -5.63 3.73 -5.96
N VAL A 21 -4.30 3.85 -6.05
CA VAL A 21 -3.46 2.85 -6.70
C VAL A 21 -3.47 1.52 -5.93
N LEU A 22 -3.31 1.56 -4.61
CA LEU A 22 -3.31 0.37 -3.75
C LEU A 22 -4.65 -0.36 -3.76
N GLU A 23 -5.77 0.38 -3.72
CA GLU A 23 -7.11 -0.19 -3.77
C GLU A 23 -7.36 -0.90 -5.10
N THR A 24 -6.94 -0.28 -6.22
CA THR A 24 -7.07 -0.90 -7.54
C THR A 24 -6.23 -2.17 -7.62
N LEU A 25 -4.98 -2.15 -7.16
CA LEU A 25 -4.14 -3.36 -7.09
C LEU A 25 -4.78 -4.43 -6.21
N TYR A 26 -5.32 -4.08 -5.05
CA TYR A 26 -5.98 -5.03 -4.15
C TYR A 26 -7.22 -5.67 -4.79
N MET A 27 -8.10 -4.89 -5.42
CA MET A 27 -9.30 -5.39 -6.10
C MET A 27 -8.93 -6.31 -7.27
N GLU A 28 -7.96 -5.91 -8.08
CA GLU A 28 -7.62 -6.61 -9.31
C GLU A 28 -6.73 -7.85 -9.08
N LEU A 29 -5.90 -7.83 -8.03
CA LEU A 29 -4.96 -8.91 -7.73
C LEU A 29 -5.47 -9.88 -6.67
N THR A 30 -6.26 -9.41 -5.70
CA THR A 30 -6.70 -10.21 -4.55
C THR A 30 -8.18 -10.57 -4.62
N ALA A 31 -9.05 -9.64 -5.04
CA ALA A 31 -10.50 -9.87 -4.98
C ALA A 31 -11.05 -10.68 -6.18
N LYS A 32 -10.43 -10.58 -7.37
CA LYS A 32 -10.88 -11.32 -8.58
C LYS A 32 -10.29 -12.72 -8.75
N HIS A 33 -9.19 -13.04 -8.06
CA HIS A 33 -8.51 -14.33 -8.20
C HIS A 33 -8.34 -14.97 -6.81
N GLU A 34 -9.30 -15.81 -6.45
CA GLU A 34 -9.32 -16.60 -5.20
C GLU A 34 -7.94 -17.23 -4.92
N LEU A 35 -7.24 -16.69 -3.92
CA LEU A 35 -6.15 -17.29 -3.13
C LEU A 35 -4.86 -17.78 -3.84
N ALA A 36 -4.70 -17.68 -5.15
CA ALA A 36 -3.57 -18.33 -5.85
C ALA A 36 -2.42 -17.42 -6.34
N ARG A 37 -2.47 -16.10 -6.16
CA ARG A 37 -1.33 -15.25 -6.54
C ARG A 37 -0.23 -15.28 -5.49
N THR A 38 0.99 -15.48 -5.97
CA THR A 38 2.19 -15.48 -5.15
C THR A 38 2.65 -14.06 -4.86
N PHE A 39 3.48 -13.89 -3.82
CA PHE A 39 4.20 -12.62 -3.58
C PHE A 39 4.95 -12.14 -4.84
N GLU A 40 5.47 -13.07 -5.64
CA GLU A 40 6.16 -12.76 -6.89
C GLU A 40 5.24 -12.10 -7.92
N ASP A 41 3.99 -12.56 -8.05
CA ASP A 41 3.02 -12.00 -8.99
C ASP A 41 2.64 -10.57 -8.58
N MET A 42 2.51 -10.30 -7.28
CA MET A 42 2.25 -8.97 -6.76
C MET A 42 3.42 -8.03 -7.03
N ASN A 43 4.65 -8.48 -6.76
CA ASN A 43 5.84 -7.67 -7.01
C ASN A 43 5.99 -7.38 -8.52
N ARG A 44 5.75 -8.37 -9.39
CA ARG A 44 5.79 -8.20 -10.84
C ARG A 44 4.78 -7.16 -11.32
N GLU A 45 3.56 -7.16 -10.77
CA GLU A 45 2.55 -6.16 -11.12
C GLU A 45 2.98 -4.75 -10.69
N ILE A 46 3.53 -4.62 -9.48
CA ILE A 46 4.04 -3.34 -8.98
C ILE A 46 5.17 -2.84 -9.88
N GLN A 47 6.11 -3.70 -10.31
CA GLN A 47 7.17 -3.30 -11.25
C GLN A 47 6.59 -2.85 -12.59
N HIS A 48 5.65 -3.61 -13.16
CA HIS A 48 4.97 -3.26 -14.42
C HIS A 48 4.26 -1.90 -14.34
N LEU A 49 3.67 -1.57 -13.19
CA LEU A 49 3.07 -0.27 -12.94
C LEU A 49 4.14 0.85 -12.84
N ILE A 50 5.23 0.62 -12.11
CA ILE A 50 6.33 1.60 -11.95
C ILE A 50 7.03 1.88 -13.29
N GLU A 51 7.22 0.87 -14.12
CA GLU A 51 7.85 1.00 -15.44
C GLU A 51 7.08 1.94 -16.36
N GLN A 52 5.76 2.02 -16.22
CA GLN A 52 4.90 2.89 -17.01
C GLN A 52 4.81 4.32 -16.46
N MET A 53 5.22 4.57 -15.21
CA MET A 53 5.24 5.89 -14.60
C MET A 53 6.38 6.77 -15.16
N SER A 54 6.12 8.07 -15.28
CA SER A 54 7.14 9.08 -15.44
C SER A 54 7.95 9.27 -14.15
N ASP A 55 9.13 9.89 -14.26
CA ASP A 55 9.95 10.15 -13.07
C ASP A 55 9.27 11.07 -12.06
N GLU A 56 8.42 11.99 -12.52
CA GLU A 56 7.63 12.84 -11.65
C GLU A 56 6.58 12.04 -10.86
N GLU A 57 5.83 11.19 -11.55
CA GLU A 57 4.85 10.30 -10.92
C GLU A 57 5.55 9.38 -9.90
N ARG A 58 6.70 8.79 -10.25
CA ARG A 58 7.50 7.95 -9.33
C ARG A 58 7.91 8.71 -8.07
N ARG A 59 8.38 9.95 -8.20
CA ARG A 59 8.76 10.79 -7.06
C ARG A 59 7.56 11.09 -6.16
N GLN A 60 6.44 11.47 -6.75
CA GLN A 60 5.21 11.77 -6.02
C GLN A 60 4.74 10.55 -5.22
N TYR A 61 4.57 9.40 -5.89
CA TYR A 61 4.07 8.19 -5.25
C TYR A 61 5.04 7.59 -4.23
N LEU A 62 6.35 7.74 -4.42
CA LEU A 62 7.32 7.36 -3.39
C LEU A 62 7.19 8.26 -2.15
N SER A 63 7.01 9.56 -2.33
CA SER A 63 6.78 10.49 -1.23
C SER A 63 5.52 10.13 -0.44
N GLU A 64 4.40 9.90 -1.13
CA GLU A 64 3.14 9.45 -0.53
C GLU A 64 3.30 8.13 0.23
N SER A 65 4.02 7.16 -0.36
CA SER A 65 4.29 5.87 0.27
C SER A 65 5.05 6.02 1.58
N LEU A 66 6.12 6.81 1.58
CA LEU A 66 6.92 7.04 2.78
C LEU A 66 6.11 7.77 3.85
N PHE A 67 5.28 8.74 3.46
CA PHE A 67 4.40 9.45 4.39
C PHE A 67 3.40 8.50 5.06
N LEU A 68 2.65 7.71 4.28
CA LEU A 68 1.68 6.75 4.81
C LEU A 68 2.34 5.70 5.72
N ASN A 69 3.50 5.18 5.32
CA ASN A 69 4.24 4.21 6.13
C ASN A 69 4.74 4.83 7.45
N MET A 70 5.17 6.09 7.44
CA MET A 70 5.57 6.78 8.67
C MET A 70 4.40 6.94 9.63
N VAL A 71 3.25 7.40 9.13
CA VAL A 71 2.03 7.56 9.94
C VAL A 71 1.59 6.20 10.53
N SER A 72 1.60 5.14 9.72
CA SER A 72 1.29 3.78 10.20
C SER A 72 2.25 3.31 11.28
N TYR A 73 3.57 3.51 11.08
CA TYR A 73 4.59 3.15 12.07
C TYR A 73 4.42 3.90 13.40
N GLU A 74 4.15 5.20 13.35
CA GLU A 74 3.89 5.99 14.56
C GLU A 74 2.66 5.48 15.31
N ASN A 75 1.57 5.19 14.59
CA ASN A 75 0.34 4.66 15.17
C ASN A 75 0.55 3.29 15.83
N GLU A 76 1.23 2.36 15.15
CA GLU A 76 1.56 1.05 15.70
C GLU A 76 2.44 1.15 16.95
N ARG A 77 3.46 2.02 16.90
CA ARG A 77 4.36 2.25 18.03
C ARG A 77 3.63 2.86 19.23
N LEU A 78 2.76 3.85 19.00
CA LEU A 78 1.92 4.44 20.05
C LEU A 78 0.96 3.41 20.65
N GLY A 79 0.30 2.60 19.82
CA GLY A 79 -0.55 1.50 20.29
C GLY A 79 0.20 0.50 21.17
N ALA A 80 1.43 0.13 20.78
CA ALA A 80 2.27 -0.76 21.57
C ALA A 80 2.65 -0.16 22.94
N TYR A 81 2.89 1.16 23.02
CA TYR A 81 3.13 1.84 24.30
C TYR A 81 1.89 1.86 25.19
N MET A 82 0.72 2.16 24.64
CA MET A 82 -0.54 2.14 25.40
C MET A 82 -0.84 0.76 25.98
N LYS A 83 -0.61 -0.31 25.20
CA LYS A 83 -0.78 -1.68 25.66
C LYS A 83 0.10 -2.00 26.87
N LYS A 84 1.40 -1.65 26.81
CA LYS A 84 2.34 -1.84 27.93
C LYS A 84 1.93 -1.09 29.19
N LEU A 85 1.43 0.15 29.04
CA LEU A 85 0.93 0.94 30.18
C LEU A 85 -0.28 0.25 30.84
N SER A 86 -1.26 -0.21 30.05
CA SER A 86 -2.43 -0.92 30.58
C SER A 86 -2.11 -2.27 31.24
N GLU A 87 -1.12 -3.00 30.73
CA GLU A 87 -0.63 -4.23 31.35
C GLU A 87 0.03 -3.95 32.71
N THR A 88 0.81 -2.87 32.80
CA THR A 88 1.48 -2.45 34.05
C THR A 88 0.49 -1.95 35.12
N GLU A 89 -0.64 -1.38 34.72
CA GLU A 89 -1.72 -0.95 35.63
C GLU A 89 -2.54 -2.14 36.16
N THR A 90 -2.71 -3.19 35.36
CA THR A 90 -3.48 -4.39 35.73
C THR A 90 -2.71 -5.32 36.67
N GLU A 91 -1.37 -5.36 36.59
CA GLU A 91 -0.51 -6.14 37.50
C GLU A 91 -0.34 -5.52 38.89
N LYS A 92 -0.76 -4.26 39.08
CA LYS A 92 -0.64 -3.52 40.34
C LYS A 92 -1.94 -3.42 41.15
N GLY A 93 -3.03 -4.01 40.68
CA GLY A 93 -4.33 -4.09 41.38
C GLY A 93 -4.60 -5.50 41.88
#